data_AF-A0A5N5HGQ8-F1
#
_entry.id   AF-A0A5N5HGQ8-F1
#
_cell.length_a   1.000
_cell.length_b   1.000
_cell.length_c   1.000
_cell.angle_alpha   90.00
_cell.angle_beta   90.00
_cell.angle_gamma   90.00
#
_symmetry.space_group_name_H-M   'P 1'
#
loop_
_entity.id
_entity.type
_entity.pdbx_description
1 polymer ?
#
loop_
_entity_poly.entity_id
_entity_poly.type
_entity_poly.pdbx_seq_one_letter_code
_entity_poly.pdbx_strand_id
1 'polypeptide(L)'
;MLQSGKLKLQGLHRCIEEIVFSFTYPRLDMEVLKHMNHLLKAHFCVHLKTGRVCVPIDPNHYEDFYPTAVLTLSTLLEQLNIGGLKVEGDNEWDRTSLGK
;
A
#
# COMPACT_ATOMS: atom_id res chain seq x y z
N MET A 1 -49.26 21.99 6.30
CA MET A 1 -47.92 22.38 6.80
C MET A 1 -47.08 21.21 7.37
N LEU A 2 -47.34 19.94 7.02
CA LEU A 2 -46.63 18.77 7.57
C LEU A 2 -45.55 18.14 6.66
N GLN A 3 -45.34 18.65 5.44
CA GLN A 3 -44.35 18.11 4.50
C GLN A 3 -42.92 18.64 4.71
N SER A 4 -42.73 19.70 5.51
CA SER A 4 -41.43 20.36 5.70
C SER A 4 -40.45 19.54 6.57
N GLY A 5 -40.93 18.71 7.49
CA GLY A 5 -40.09 17.91 8.39
C GLY A 5 -39.44 16.68 7.74
N LYS A 6 -40.13 16.02 6.80
CA LYS A 6 -39.61 14.83 6.10
C LYS A 6 -38.40 15.15 5.21
N LEU A 7 -38.42 16.30 4.53
CA LEU A 7 -37.32 16.77 3.68
C LEU A 7 -36.05 17.09 4.51
N LYS A 8 -36.21 17.63 5.72
CA LYS A 8 -35.08 17.93 6.63
C LYS A 8 -34.41 16.66 7.16
N LEU A 9 -35.19 15.62 7.48
CA LEU A 9 -34.64 14.34 7.96
C LEU A 9 -33.89 13.58 6.84
N GLN A 10 -34.43 13.60 5.62
CA GLN A 10 -33.74 13.02 4.45
C GLN A 10 -32.45 13.78 4.12
N GLY A 11 -32.46 15.11 4.23
CA GLY A 11 -31.25 15.93 4.08
C GLY A 11 -30.17 15.56 5.11
N LEU A 12 -30.55 15.32 6.36
CA LEU A 12 -29.60 14.92 7.41
C LEU A 12 -28.94 13.56 7.15
N HIS A 13 -29.71 12.57 6.68
CA HIS A 13 -29.16 11.25 6.32
C HIS A 13 -28.10 11.37 5.22
N ARG A 14 -28.41 12.15 4.17
CA ARG A 14 -27.48 12.42 3.08
C ARG A 14 -26.21 13.14 3.55
N CYS A 15 -26.32 14.09 4.49
CA CYS A 15 -25.15 14.75 5.05
C CYS A 15 -24.22 13.77 5.78
N ILE A 16 -24.77 12.79 6.49
CA ILE A 16 -23.96 11.76 7.16
C ILE A 16 -23.21 10.91 6.14
N GLU A 17 -23.89 10.46 5.08
CA GLU A 17 -23.26 9.70 3.99
C GLU A 17 -22.16 10.52 3.31
N GLU A 18 -22.42 11.78 2.98
CA GLU A 18 -21.44 12.68 2.37
C GLU A 18 -20.21 12.89 3.27
N ILE A 19 -20.39 12.98 4.59
CA ILE A 19 -19.28 13.02 5.55
C ILE A 19 -18.49 11.71 5.47
N VAL A 20 -19.14 10.55 5.59
CA VAL A 20 -18.46 9.24 5.53
C VAL A 20 -17.65 9.13 4.23
N PHE A 21 -18.26 9.37 3.07
CA PHE A 21 -17.57 9.33 1.78
C PHE A 21 -16.41 10.33 1.71
N SER A 22 -16.57 11.55 2.23
CA SER A 22 -15.52 12.57 2.17
C SER A 22 -14.28 12.21 2.99
N PHE A 23 -14.44 11.45 4.08
CA PHE A 23 -13.36 11.09 5.00
C PHE A 23 -12.81 9.68 4.79
N THR A 24 -13.62 8.72 4.31
CA THR A 24 -13.22 7.31 4.24
C THR A 24 -13.11 6.76 2.82
N TYR A 25 -13.74 7.40 1.83
CA TYR A 25 -13.65 6.91 0.45
C TYR A 25 -12.25 7.18 -0.14
N PRO A 26 -11.64 6.22 -0.85
CA PRO A 26 -10.32 6.40 -1.44
C PRO A 26 -10.32 7.50 -2.50
N ARG A 27 -9.35 8.42 -2.40
CA ARG A 27 -9.13 9.46 -3.40
C ARG A 27 -8.32 8.86 -4.55
N LEU A 28 -8.97 8.66 -5.69
CA LEU A 28 -8.33 8.09 -6.87
C LEU A 28 -7.54 9.16 -7.62
N ASP A 29 -6.28 8.86 -7.92
CA ASP A 29 -5.50 9.67 -8.86
C ASP A 29 -5.92 9.31 -10.30
N MET A 30 -6.80 10.15 -10.85
CA MET A 30 -7.41 9.91 -12.15
C MET A 30 -6.40 9.96 -13.31
N GLU A 31 -5.31 10.72 -13.19
CA GLU A 31 -4.34 10.85 -14.29
C GLU A 31 -3.53 9.56 -14.48
N VAL A 32 -3.35 8.79 -13.41
CA VAL A 32 -2.74 7.45 -13.45
C VAL A 32 -3.63 6.44 -14.19
N LEU A 33 -4.96 6.63 -14.16
CA LEU A 33 -5.93 5.69 -14.73
C LEU A 33 -6.34 6.01 -16.17
N LYS A 34 -6.36 7.29 -16.57
CA LYS A 34 -6.90 7.72 -17.88
C LYS A 34 -6.00 7.40 -19.07
N HIS A 35 -4.68 7.50 -18.91
CA HIS A 35 -3.73 7.47 -20.01
C HIS A 35 -3.01 6.13 -20.09
N MET A 36 -3.07 5.46 -21.24
CA MET A 36 -2.42 4.15 -21.45
C MET A 36 -0.89 4.20 -21.37
N ASN A 37 -0.29 5.37 -21.57
CA ASN A 37 1.17 5.55 -21.56
C ASN A 37 1.69 6.07 -20.20
N HIS A 38 0.86 6.07 -19.16
CA HIS A 38 1.28 6.50 -17.82
C HIS A 38 2.31 5.51 -17.26
N LEU A 39 3.49 6.02 -16.89
CA LEU A 39 4.53 5.18 -16.29
C LEU A 39 4.26 5.00 -14.80
N LEU A 40 4.12 3.75 -14.38
CA LEU A 40 4.00 3.38 -12.97
C LEU A 40 5.33 2.84 -12.44
N LYS A 41 5.53 3.00 -11.13
CA LYS A 41 6.65 2.42 -10.41
C LYS A 41 6.63 0.88 -10.54
N ALA A 42 7.76 0.29 -10.90
CA ALA A 42 7.91 -1.16 -11.00
C ALA A 42 7.81 -1.85 -9.63
N HIS A 43 7.38 -3.12 -9.61
CA HIS A 43 7.49 -3.94 -8.40
C HIS A 43 8.95 -4.13 -7.98
N PHE A 44 9.17 -4.28 -6.67
CA PHE A 44 10.47 -4.48 -6.02
C PHE A 44 11.51 -3.37 -6.19
N CYS A 45 11.19 -2.24 -6.81
CA CYS A 45 12.14 -1.14 -6.88
C CYS A 45 12.23 -0.36 -5.55
N VAL A 46 13.38 0.27 -5.31
CA VAL A 46 13.68 0.98 -4.08
C VAL A 46 13.16 2.41 -4.15
N HIS A 47 12.41 2.85 -3.12
CA HIS A 47 11.97 4.23 -3.01
C HIS A 47 13.13 5.15 -2.57
N LEU A 48 13.59 6.03 -3.46
CA LEU A 48 14.78 6.87 -3.24
C LEU A 48 14.82 7.60 -1.89
N LYS A 49 13.70 8.19 -1.47
CA LYS A 49 13.66 8.97 -0.21
C LYS A 49 13.68 8.11 1.06
N THR A 50 13.11 6.91 1.01
CA THR A 50 12.90 6.08 2.22
C THR A 50 13.81 4.86 2.25
N GLY A 51 14.46 4.53 1.15
CA GLY A 51 15.23 3.29 0.98
C GLY A 51 14.38 2.02 1.02
N ARG A 52 13.05 2.11 1.12
CA ARG A 52 12.15 0.94 1.23
C ARG A 52 11.93 0.26 -0.11
N VAL A 53 11.83 -1.06 -0.08
CA VAL A 53 11.52 -1.89 -1.25
C VAL A 53 10.01 -1.88 -1.51
N CYS A 54 9.58 -1.69 -2.76
CA CYS A 54 8.17 -1.78 -3.12
C CYS A 54 7.70 -3.23 -3.25
N VAL A 55 7.29 -3.82 -2.12
CA VAL A 55 6.76 -5.18 -2.06
C VAL A 55 5.26 -5.24 -2.40
N PRO A 56 4.77 -6.35 -2.99
CA PRO A 56 3.34 -6.59 -3.15
C PRO A 56 2.61 -6.63 -1.78
N ILE A 57 1.33 -6.26 -1.77
CA ILE A 57 0.45 -6.38 -0.60
C ILE A 57 -0.45 -7.60 -0.81
N ASP A 58 -0.53 -8.48 0.19
CA ASP A 58 -1.46 -9.63 0.14
C ASP A 58 -2.90 -9.14 0.42
N PRO A 59 -3.83 -9.30 -0.54
CA PRO A 59 -5.22 -8.89 -0.36
C PRO A 59 -5.97 -9.68 0.72
N ASN A 60 -5.51 -10.87 1.11
CA ASN A 60 -6.15 -11.65 2.17
C ASN A 60 -5.69 -11.25 3.59
N HIS A 61 -4.53 -10.61 3.70
CA HIS A 61 -3.89 -10.21 4.96
C HIS A 61 -3.49 -8.72 4.93
N TYR A 62 -4.30 -7.88 4.27
CA TYR A 62 -3.96 -6.47 4.07
C TYR A 62 -3.93 -5.66 5.37
N GLU A 63 -4.66 -6.08 6.40
CA GLU A 63 -4.65 -5.45 7.74
C GLU A 63 -3.30 -5.61 8.45
N ASP A 64 -2.52 -6.63 8.10
CA ASP A 64 -1.19 -6.90 8.65
C ASP A 64 -0.09 -6.06 7.94
N PHE A 65 -0.45 -5.33 6.87
CA PHE A 65 0.50 -4.55 6.10
C PHE A 65 0.81 -3.20 6.76
N TYR A 66 2.05 -3.07 7.25
CA TYR A 66 2.56 -1.81 7.82
C TYR A 66 3.60 -1.16 6.89
N PRO A 67 3.29 0.00 6.25
CA PRO A 67 4.21 0.68 5.33
C PRO A 67 5.56 1.06 5.98
N THR A 68 5.56 1.28 7.29
CA THR A 68 6.75 1.65 8.07
C THR A 68 7.59 0.45 8.52
N ALA A 69 7.07 -0.77 8.42
CA ALA A 69 7.79 -2.01 8.70
C ALA A 69 8.40 -2.64 7.45
N VAL A 70 8.07 -2.13 6.25
CA VAL A 70 8.61 -2.63 4.99
C VAL A 70 10.14 -2.50 4.94
N LEU A 71 10.79 -3.57 4.50
CA LEU A 71 12.24 -3.73 4.41
C LEU A 71 12.92 -2.60 3.61
N THR A 72 14.07 -2.15 4.09
CA THR A 72 14.93 -1.21 3.38
C THR A 72 16.07 -1.91 2.65
N LEU A 73 16.61 -1.26 1.63
CA LEU A 73 17.79 -1.72 0.91
C LEU A 73 18.99 -1.94 1.85
N SER A 74 19.18 -1.07 2.84
CA SER A 74 20.27 -1.21 3.82
C SER A 74 20.14 -2.50 4.63
N THR A 75 18.93 -2.81 5.11
CA THR A 75 18.68 -4.03 5.89
C THR A 75 18.82 -5.28 5.03
N LEU A 76 18.43 -5.24 3.75
CA LEU A 76 18.69 -6.34 2.81
C LEU A 76 20.17 -6.62 2.63
N LEU A 77 20.96 -5.57 2.40
CA LEU A 77 22.41 -5.70 2.24
C LEU A 77 23.07 -6.26 3.50
N GLU A 78 22.61 -5.83 4.67
CA GLU A 78 23.07 -6.37 5.95
C GLU A 78 22.76 -7.87 6.09
N GLN A 79 21.53 -8.29 5.76
CA GLN A 79 21.13 -9.71 5.79
C GLN A 79 21.98 -10.57 4.85
N LEU A 80 22.24 -10.09 3.64
CA LEU A 80 23.10 -10.77 2.66
C LEU A 80 24.53 -10.92 3.18
N ASN A 81 25.09 -9.85 3.76
CA ASN A 81 26.46 -9.87 4.28
C ASN A 81 26.63 -10.77 5.51
N ILE A 82 25.61 -10.87 6.37
CA ILE A 82 25.62 -11.78 7.53
C ILE A 82 25.54 -13.25 7.09
N GLY A 83 24.80 -13.55 6.01
CA GLY A 83 24.61 -14.92 5.48
C GLY A 83 25.84 -15.57 4.85
N GLY A 84 27.05 -15.03 5.08
CA GLY A 84 28.34 -15.37 4.48
C GLY A 84 28.93 -16.73 4.84
N LEU A 85 28.19 -17.82 4.62
CA LEU A 85 28.74 -19.12 4.30
C LEU A 85 27.91 -19.75 3.16
N LYS A 86 28.55 -19.93 2.01
CA LYS A 86 27.97 -20.64 0.87
C LYS A 86 27.76 -22.10 1.28
N VAL A 87 26.50 -22.51 1.40
CA VAL A 87 26.12 -23.91 1.29
C VAL A 87 25.77 -24.06 -0.19
N GLU A 88 26.50 -24.88 -0.92
CA GLU A 88 26.25 -25.09 -2.35
C GLU A 88 24.83 -25.65 -2.53
N GLY A 89 23.94 -24.89 -3.18
CA GLY A 89 22.60 -25.35 -3.57
C GLY A 89 21.40 -24.50 -3.13
N ASP A 90 21.55 -23.61 -2.14
CA ASP A 90 20.45 -22.75 -1.65
C ASP A 90 20.39 -21.40 -2.37
N ASN A 91 19.18 -20.90 -2.67
CA ASN A 91 19.03 -19.53 -3.18
C ASN A 91 19.42 -18.53 -2.09
N GLU A 92 20.35 -17.64 -2.41
CA GLU A 92 20.84 -16.60 -1.50
C GLU A 92 19.71 -15.71 -0.93
N TRP A 93 18.65 -15.53 -1.72
CA TRP A 93 17.47 -14.73 -1.35
C TRP A 93 16.59 -15.36 -0.27
N ASP A 94 16.56 -16.68 -0.15
CA ASP A 94 15.75 -17.41 0.85
C ASP A 94 16.22 -17.09 2.29
N ARG A 95 17.44 -16.58 2.42
CA ARG A 95 18.07 -16.14 3.68
C ARG A 95 17.65 -14.73 4.07
N THR A 96 17.09 -13.96 3.13
CA THR A 96 16.65 -12.59 3.35
C THR A 96 15.17 -12.53 3.69
N SER A 97 14.74 -11.43 4.29
CA SER A 97 13.31 -11.17 4.51
C SER A 97 12.52 -10.93 3.21
N LEU A 98 13.18 -10.87 2.04
CA LEU A 98 12.52 -10.68 0.74
C LEU A 98 12.19 -12.01 0.04
N GLY A 99 12.92 -13.09 0.34
CA GLY A 99 12.67 -14.42 -0.21
C GLY A 99 11.60 -15.22 0.53
N LYS A 100 11.09 -14.70 1.64
CA LYS A 100 9.98 -15.27 2.42
C LYS A 100 8.66 -14.67 1.98
#